data_AF-A0A7W8IKR0-F1
#
_entry.id   AF-A0A7W8IKR0-F1
#
_cell.length_a   1.000
_cell.length_b   1.000
_cell.length_c   1.000
_cell.angle_alpha   90.00
_cell.angle_beta   90.00
_cell.angle_gamma   90.00
#
_symmetry.space_group_name_H-M   'P 1'
#
loop_
_entity.id
_entity.type
_entity.pdbx_description
1 polymer ?
#
loop_
_entity_poly.entity_id
_entity_poly.type
_entity_poly.pdbx_seq_one_letter_code
_entity_poly.pdbx_strand_id
1 'polypeptide(L)'
;MFQRYRTAFGTTLGLIFLCATPVLANHVDTANATVTCNAYSFSVDASALSPGTKYEISYTIETSPYAGPAITGVIPFTASSTTTFEATVWGSFPALIGSYNFYGTASLVGHNTVPILFSPTSLSCGAPPPPPNSGKGIDTVSFNGTPIVSGDYVWFNANFSVKNIPKTGGVITFTNSRILDVETNSLFTSAAPNAQITFSPTATCSSTTFSTMTNTWITTVPLKGDDEIFLTGVAIPVPSHGVPGGINVTWSGTFNTTGAPGMSIEWKWGAAVYTSIATDSNALEVKAGHQSACGESNGDHAATPEGVNNRNQKWKNFVIGGATGGGGTNSTGSWSGTDTVTPTAVVEPGPGPKG
;
A
#
# COMPACT_ATOMS: atom_id res chain seq x y z
N MET A 1 -106.39 20.59 -25.35
CA MET A 1 -105.46 20.39 -26.49
C MET A 1 -104.12 21.00 -26.08
N PHE A 2 -103.25 20.21 -25.45
CA PHE A 2 -101.98 20.71 -24.89
C PHE A 2 -100.81 19.87 -25.38
N GLN A 3 -99.95 20.58 -26.09
CA GLN A 3 -98.59 20.27 -26.48
C GLN A 3 -97.69 20.21 -25.24
N ARG A 4 -96.66 19.35 -25.23
CA ARG A 4 -95.34 19.69 -24.67
C ARG A 4 -94.26 18.64 -24.98
N TYR A 5 -93.17 19.17 -25.52
CA TYR A 5 -91.84 18.59 -25.67
C TYR A 5 -91.25 18.09 -24.36
N ARG A 6 -90.35 17.10 -24.45
CA ARG A 6 -89.18 16.98 -23.56
C ARG A 6 -88.06 16.09 -24.12
N THR A 7 -86.89 16.70 -24.22
CA THR A 7 -85.56 16.12 -24.45
C THR A 7 -84.98 15.56 -23.14
N ALA A 8 -84.16 14.48 -23.18
CA ALA A 8 -82.79 14.40 -22.60
C ALA A 8 -82.29 12.95 -22.26
N PHE A 9 -80.95 12.82 -22.28
CA PHE A 9 -80.05 11.75 -21.74
C PHE A 9 -80.09 10.36 -22.41
N GLY A 10 -79.01 9.72 -22.88
CA GLY A 10 -77.57 9.89 -22.63
C GLY A 10 -77.02 8.61 -21.98
N THR A 11 -76.48 7.66 -22.75
CA THR A 11 -75.72 6.51 -22.23
C THR A 11 -74.43 6.31 -23.02
N THR A 12 -73.32 6.64 -22.36
CA THR A 12 -71.94 6.40 -22.82
C THR A 12 -71.56 4.94 -22.56
N LEU A 13 -71.17 4.23 -23.61
CA LEU A 13 -70.61 2.87 -23.56
C LEU A 13 -69.10 2.99 -23.30
N GLY A 14 -68.66 2.74 -22.06
CA GLY A 14 -67.24 2.69 -21.71
C GLY A 14 -66.65 1.31 -22.01
N LEU A 15 -65.88 1.18 -23.09
CA LEU A 15 -64.98 0.03 -23.29
C LEU A 15 -63.79 0.17 -22.33
N ILE A 16 -63.74 -0.68 -21.30
CA ILE A 16 -62.54 -0.90 -20.49
C ILE A 16 -61.65 -1.87 -21.27
N PHE A 17 -60.62 -1.35 -21.95
CA PHE A 17 -59.49 -2.16 -22.41
C PHE A 17 -58.67 -2.58 -21.18
N LEU A 18 -58.95 -3.78 -20.66
CA LEU A 18 -58.01 -4.48 -19.79
C LEU A 18 -56.80 -4.88 -20.66
N CYS A 19 -55.75 -4.06 -20.65
CA CYS A 19 -54.44 -4.51 -21.09
C CYS A 19 -54.01 -5.65 -20.16
N ALA A 20 -54.23 -6.89 -20.57
CA ALA A 20 -53.62 -8.05 -19.95
C ALA A 20 -52.11 -7.95 -20.22
N THR A 21 -51.36 -7.44 -19.25
CA THR A 21 -49.90 -7.59 -19.28
C THR A 21 -49.62 -9.08 -19.20
N PRO A 22 -48.86 -9.67 -20.15
CA PRO A 22 -48.53 -11.08 -20.09
C PRO A 22 -47.83 -11.36 -18.76
N VAL A 23 -48.43 -12.19 -17.91
CA VAL A 23 -47.78 -12.69 -16.70
C VAL A 23 -46.59 -13.53 -17.16
N LEU A 24 -45.38 -13.04 -16.89
CA LEU A 24 -44.16 -13.81 -17.05
C LEU A 24 -44.21 -14.99 -16.08
N ALA A 25 -44.25 -16.21 -16.60
CA ALA A 25 -44.13 -17.42 -15.79
C ALA A 25 -42.66 -17.69 -15.48
N ASN A 26 -42.37 -18.06 -14.22
CA ASN A 26 -41.04 -18.33 -13.68
C ASN A 26 -40.06 -17.17 -13.89
N HIS A 27 -39.96 -16.28 -12.92
CA HIS A 27 -39.06 -15.14 -13.02
C HIS A 27 -38.43 -14.74 -11.69
N VAL A 28 -37.26 -14.13 -11.76
CA VAL A 28 -36.69 -13.34 -10.66
C VAL A 28 -37.48 -12.03 -10.56
N ASP A 29 -38.01 -11.76 -9.37
CA ASP A 29 -38.72 -10.51 -9.05
C ASP A 29 -37.72 -9.41 -8.67
N THR A 30 -36.83 -9.71 -7.73
CA THR A 30 -35.86 -8.75 -7.20
C THR A 30 -34.50 -9.40 -6.92
N ALA A 31 -33.46 -8.59 -7.01
CA ALA A 31 -32.11 -8.96 -6.61
C ALA A 31 -31.44 -7.78 -5.93
N ASN A 32 -30.99 -7.96 -4.69
CA ASN A 32 -30.40 -6.93 -3.84
C ASN A 32 -29.04 -7.40 -3.33
N ALA A 33 -28.07 -6.49 -3.22
CA ALA A 33 -26.78 -6.80 -2.62
C ALA A 33 -26.32 -5.71 -1.65
N THR A 34 -25.81 -6.14 -0.49
CA THR A 34 -25.10 -5.26 0.45
C THR A 34 -23.62 -5.55 0.34
N VAL A 35 -22.80 -4.51 0.16
CA VAL A 35 -21.35 -4.66 -0.09
C VAL A 35 -20.53 -3.93 0.97
N THR A 36 -19.42 -4.55 1.36
CA THR A 36 -18.36 -3.96 2.18
C THR A 36 -17.04 -4.00 1.41
N CYS A 37 -15.93 -3.55 2.01
CA CYS A 37 -14.64 -3.53 1.31
C CYS A 37 -14.01 -4.92 1.09
N ASN A 38 -14.60 -6.00 1.61
CA ASN A 38 -14.06 -7.35 1.51
C ASN A 38 -15.14 -8.46 1.51
N ALA A 39 -16.42 -8.09 1.52
CA ALA A 39 -17.52 -9.04 1.58
C ALA A 39 -18.79 -8.50 0.95
N TYR A 40 -19.73 -9.40 0.68
CA TYR A 40 -21.06 -9.07 0.23
C TYR A 40 -22.11 -10.02 0.81
N SER A 41 -23.35 -9.53 0.88
CA SER A 41 -24.55 -10.36 0.92
C SER A 41 -25.34 -10.14 -0.37
N PHE A 42 -25.90 -11.21 -0.89
CA PHE A 42 -26.76 -11.19 -2.07
C PHE A 42 -28.09 -11.84 -1.71
N SER A 43 -29.20 -11.13 -1.91
CA SER A 43 -30.56 -11.61 -1.69
C SER A 43 -31.34 -11.61 -3.00
N VAL A 44 -32.10 -12.66 -3.24
CA VAL A 44 -32.89 -12.83 -4.47
C VAL A 44 -34.25 -13.42 -4.16
N ASP A 45 -35.27 -12.89 -4.84
CA ASP A 45 -36.65 -13.35 -4.77
C ASP A 45 -37.11 -13.75 -6.18
N ALA A 46 -37.81 -14.87 -6.28
CA ALA A 46 -38.39 -15.37 -7.52
C ALA A 46 -39.81 -15.89 -7.31
N SER A 47 -40.66 -15.71 -8.31
CA SER A 47 -42.09 -16.03 -8.25
C SER A 47 -42.61 -16.71 -9.52
N ALA A 48 -43.88 -17.11 -9.46
CA ALA A 48 -44.59 -17.84 -10.51
C ALA A 48 -43.85 -19.12 -10.96
N LEU A 49 -43.20 -19.79 -10.01
CA LEU A 49 -42.40 -21.00 -10.23
C LEU A 49 -43.26 -22.26 -10.29
N SER A 50 -42.87 -23.22 -11.13
CA SER A 50 -43.60 -24.49 -11.28
C SER A 50 -43.21 -25.49 -10.18
N PRO A 51 -44.14 -25.91 -9.29
CA PRO A 51 -43.81 -26.79 -8.17
C PRO A 51 -43.11 -28.09 -8.58
N GLY A 52 -42.09 -28.49 -7.83
CA GLY A 52 -41.30 -29.70 -8.09
C GLY A 52 -40.27 -29.56 -9.22
N THR A 53 -40.23 -28.42 -9.92
CA THR A 53 -39.25 -28.16 -10.99
C THR A 53 -37.93 -27.67 -10.39
N LYS A 54 -36.81 -28.10 -10.97
CA LYS A 54 -35.48 -27.63 -10.60
C LYS A 54 -35.14 -26.36 -11.37
N TYR A 55 -34.65 -25.37 -10.65
CA TYR A 55 -34.25 -24.08 -11.16
C TYR A 55 -32.85 -23.73 -10.69
N GLU A 56 -32.25 -22.78 -11.41
CA GLU A 56 -30.95 -22.24 -11.09
C GLU A 56 -30.98 -20.72 -11.24
N ILE A 57 -30.52 -20.02 -10.20
CA ILE A 57 -30.27 -18.58 -10.28
C ILE A 57 -28.76 -18.37 -10.37
N SER A 58 -28.30 -17.74 -11.45
CA SER A 58 -26.93 -17.29 -11.62
C SER A 58 -26.83 -15.79 -11.37
N TYR A 59 -25.82 -15.33 -10.64
CA TYR A 59 -25.56 -13.90 -10.46
C TYR A 59 -24.12 -13.53 -10.79
N THR A 60 -23.92 -12.28 -11.18
CA THR A 60 -22.61 -11.70 -11.48
C THR A 60 -22.53 -10.29 -10.88
N ILE A 61 -21.43 -10.01 -10.17
CA ILE A 61 -21.14 -8.71 -9.56
C ILE A 61 -19.79 -8.23 -10.10
N GLU A 62 -19.76 -6.99 -10.56
CA GLU A 62 -18.62 -6.32 -11.16
C GLU A 62 -18.37 -4.96 -10.50
N THR A 63 -17.18 -4.41 -10.72
CA THR A 63 -16.76 -3.11 -10.17
C THR A 63 -16.29 -2.15 -11.26
N SER A 64 -16.43 -0.85 -11.00
CA SER A 64 -15.78 0.22 -11.77
C SER A 64 -15.10 1.19 -10.81
N PRO A 65 -13.76 1.37 -10.86
CA PRO A 65 -12.82 0.74 -11.78
C PRO A 65 -12.67 -0.78 -11.57
N TYR A 66 -12.12 -1.48 -12.56
CA TYR A 66 -11.93 -2.94 -12.52
C TYR A 66 -11.01 -3.34 -11.36
N ALA A 67 -11.54 -4.14 -10.42
CA ALA A 67 -10.83 -4.59 -9.22
C ALA A 67 -10.35 -6.06 -9.28
N GLY A 68 -10.60 -6.75 -10.39
CA GLY A 68 -10.37 -8.18 -10.53
C GLY A 68 -11.52 -8.88 -11.26
N PRO A 69 -11.46 -10.21 -11.38
CA PRO A 69 -12.50 -11.00 -12.04
C PRO A 69 -13.89 -10.75 -11.44
N ALA A 70 -14.92 -10.79 -12.28
CA ALA A 70 -16.30 -10.69 -11.83
C ALA A 70 -16.61 -11.79 -10.80
N ILE A 71 -17.33 -11.42 -9.74
CA ILE A 71 -17.79 -12.37 -8.73
C ILE A 71 -19.04 -13.05 -9.28
N THR A 72 -18.95 -14.35 -9.52
CA THR A 72 -20.07 -15.16 -10.03
C THR A 72 -20.52 -16.19 -9.00
N GLY A 73 -21.82 -16.43 -8.92
CA GLY A 73 -22.37 -17.50 -8.09
C GLY A 73 -23.63 -18.12 -8.68
N VAL A 74 -23.94 -19.31 -8.19
CA VAL A 74 -25.06 -20.15 -8.67
C VAL A 74 -25.83 -20.70 -7.48
N ILE A 75 -27.15 -20.54 -7.49
CA ILE A 75 -28.07 -21.01 -6.45
C ILE A 75 -29.03 -22.02 -7.08
N PRO A 76 -28.73 -23.33 -7.00
CA PRO A 76 -29.65 -24.36 -7.45
C PRO A 76 -30.75 -24.59 -6.41
N PHE A 77 -32.00 -24.70 -6.84
CA PHE A 77 -33.13 -25.01 -5.95
C PHE A 77 -34.22 -25.82 -6.66
N THR A 78 -35.12 -26.41 -5.88
CA THR A 78 -36.34 -27.05 -6.38
C THR A 78 -37.53 -26.26 -5.88
N ALA A 79 -38.42 -25.82 -6.78
CA ALA A 79 -39.55 -24.98 -6.42
C ALA A 79 -40.50 -25.71 -5.47
N SER A 80 -40.72 -25.10 -4.30
CA SER A 80 -41.69 -25.55 -3.31
C SER A 80 -43.13 -25.38 -3.83
N SER A 81 -44.10 -25.96 -3.12
CA SER A 81 -45.54 -25.81 -3.45
C SER A 81 -46.06 -24.37 -3.38
N THR A 82 -45.27 -23.43 -2.83
CA THR A 82 -45.61 -22.01 -2.67
C THR A 82 -45.35 -21.16 -3.92
N THR A 83 -44.81 -21.72 -5.00
CA THR A 83 -44.50 -21.02 -6.28
C THR A 83 -43.53 -19.83 -6.16
N THR A 84 -42.95 -19.61 -4.98
CA THR A 84 -41.99 -18.56 -4.67
C THR A 84 -40.70 -19.15 -4.10
N PHE A 85 -39.61 -18.42 -4.26
CA PHE A 85 -38.29 -18.75 -3.73
C PHE A 85 -37.61 -17.48 -3.23
N GLU A 86 -37.00 -17.56 -2.05
CA GLU A 86 -36.19 -16.49 -1.47
C GLU A 86 -34.88 -17.12 -0.97
N ALA A 87 -33.76 -16.47 -1.24
CA ALA A 87 -32.48 -16.90 -0.71
C ALA A 87 -31.54 -15.72 -0.46
N THR A 88 -30.70 -15.88 0.56
CA THR A 88 -29.57 -14.99 0.83
C THR A 88 -28.27 -15.77 0.86
N VAL A 89 -27.29 -15.32 0.08
CA VAL A 89 -25.94 -15.86 0.02
C VAL A 89 -24.95 -14.84 0.53
N TRP A 90 -23.89 -15.32 1.19
CA TRP A 90 -22.80 -14.51 1.71
C TRP A 90 -21.51 -14.92 1.02
N GLY A 91 -20.68 -13.94 0.68
CA GLY A 91 -19.38 -14.19 0.10
C GLY A 91 -18.35 -13.16 0.52
N SER A 92 -17.08 -13.50 0.32
CA SER A 92 -15.95 -12.62 0.55
C SER A 92 -15.10 -12.48 -0.72
N PHE A 93 -14.35 -11.38 -0.78
CA PHE A 93 -13.40 -11.09 -1.84
C PHE A 93 -12.18 -10.36 -1.24
N PRO A 94 -11.03 -10.29 -1.95
CA PRO A 94 -9.86 -9.57 -1.47
C PRO A 94 -10.20 -8.12 -1.10
N ALA A 95 -9.57 -7.60 -0.04
CA ALA A 95 -9.83 -6.25 0.42
C ALA A 95 -9.55 -5.22 -0.69
N LEU A 96 -10.56 -4.40 -0.97
CA LEU A 96 -10.49 -3.32 -1.96
C LEU A 96 -9.77 -2.09 -1.38
N ILE A 97 -9.03 -1.38 -2.24
CA ILE A 97 -8.37 -0.11 -1.92
C ILE A 97 -8.71 0.89 -3.03
N GLY A 98 -9.29 2.03 -2.68
CA GLY A 98 -9.81 3.04 -3.62
C GLY A 98 -11.34 3.14 -3.64
N SER A 99 -11.87 3.93 -4.56
CA SER A 99 -13.31 4.14 -4.74
C SER A 99 -13.87 3.26 -5.85
N TYR A 100 -14.93 2.50 -5.56
CA TYR A 100 -15.55 1.55 -6.48
C TYR A 100 -17.05 1.76 -6.59
N ASN A 101 -17.60 1.60 -7.79
CA ASN A 101 -19.04 1.45 -8.03
C ASN A 101 -19.33 -0.02 -8.32
N PHE A 102 -20.40 -0.56 -7.74
CA PHE A 102 -20.81 -1.94 -7.97
C PHE A 102 -22.01 -2.00 -8.91
N TYR A 103 -21.99 -2.98 -9.81
CA TYR A 103 -23.09 -3.28 -10.72
C TYR A 103 -23.10 -4.78 -11.00
N GLY A 104 -24.21 -5.30 -11.52
CA GLY A 104 -24.36 -6.73 -11.69
C GLY A 104 -25.77 -7.13 -12.10
N THR A 105 -25.93 -8.41 -12.38
CA THR A 105 -27.21 -9.00 -12.82
C THR A 105 -27.44 -10.34 -12.15
N ALA A 106 -28.71 -10.66 -11.88
CA ALA A 106 -29.16 -11.98 -11.48
C ALA A 106 -30.11 -12.54 -12.54
N SER A 107 -29.94 -13.81 -12.90
CA SER A 107 -30.74 -14.48 -13.92
C SER A 107 -31.29 -15.80 -13.41
N LEU A 108 -32.59 -16.02 -13.59
CA LEU A 108 -33.15 -17.36 -13.55
C LEU A 108 -32.81 -18.02 -14.89
N VAL A 109 -31.99 -19.07 -14.86
CA VAL A 109 -31.40 -19.64 -16.08
C VAL A 109 -32.49 -20.12 -17.04
N GLY A 110 -32.43 -19.64 -18.29
CA GLY A 110 -33.42 -19.95 -19.33
C GLY A 110 -34.70 -19.10 -19.28
N HIS A 111 -34.79 -18.13 -18.36
CA HIS A 111 -35.97 -17.28 -18.17
C HIS A 111 -35.60 -15.79 -18.27
N ASN A 112 -35.57 -15.05 -17.17
CA ASN A 112 -35.32 -13.61 -17.14
C ASN A 112 -34.03 -13.25 -16.39
N THR A 113 -33.59 -12.02 -16.64
CA THR A 113 -32.46 -11.37 -15.98
C THR A 113 -32.90 -10.03 -15.43
N VAL A 114 -32.50 -9.71 -14.20
CA VAL A 114 -32.75 -8.43 -13.53
C VAL A 114 -31.43 -7.79 -13.07
N PRO A 115 -31.33 -6.45 -13.01
CA PRO A 115 -30.18 -5.79 -12.40
C PRO A 115 -30.17 -6.01 -10.88
N ILE A 116 -28.97 -6.07 -10.29
CA ILE A 116 -28.81 -6.13 -8.83
C ILE A 116 -28.83 -4.70 -8.29
N LEU A 117 -29.65 -4.44 -7.27
CA LEU A 117 -29.67 -3.19 -6.54
C LEU A 117 -28.65 -3.23 -5.39
N PHE A 118 -27.64 -2.37 -5.45
CA PHE A 118 -26.56 -2.33 -4.46
C PHE A 118 -26.81 -1.30 -3.36
N SER A 119 -26.49 -1.68 -2.12
CA SER A 119 -26.50 -0.81 -0.95
C SER A 119 -25.19 -0.94 -0.17
N PRO A 120 -24.25 0.04 -0.24
CA PRO A 120 -24.27 1.24 -1.09
C PRO A 120 -23.94 0.93 -2.57
N THR A 121 -24.33 1.82 -3.50
CA THR A 121 -23.97 1.73 -4.92
C THR A 121 -22.52 2.10 -5.21
N SER A 122 -21.94 2.99 -4.39
CA SER A 122 -20.53 3.39 -4.42
C SER A 122 -19.90 3.19 -3.06
N LEU A 123 -18.70 2.60 -3.02
CA LEU A 123 -17.94 2.35 -1.81
C LEU A 123 -16.55 2.97 -1.93
N SER A 124 -16.19 3.84 -0.98
CA SER A 124 -14.81 4.33 -0.84
C SER A 124 -14.10 3.48 0.20
N CYS A 125 -13.21 2.62 -0.26
CA CYS A 125 -12.35 1.82 0.59
C CYS A 125 -11.03 2.56 0.77
N GLY A 126 -10.73 2.99 2.00
CA GLY A 126 -9.44 3.58 2.28
C GLY A 126 -8.32 2.56 2.01
N ALA A 127 -7.15 3.05 1.60
CA ALA A 127 -5.93 2.44 2.13
C ALA A 127 -6.08 2.42 3.66
N PRO A 128 -5.57 1.40 4.38
CA PRO A 128 -5.53 1.46 5.83
C PRO A 128 -5.05 2.86 6.23
N PRO A 129 -5.72 3.56 7.17
CA PRO A 129 -5.18 4.83 7.65
C PRO A 129 -3.70 4.58 7.97
N PRO A 130 -2.80 5.50 7.56
CA PRO A 130 -1.39 5.36 7.89
C PRO A 130 -1.30 4.97 9.36
N PRO A 131 -0.49 3.95 9.75
CA PRO A 131 -0.38 3.57 11.15
C PRO A 131 -0.22 4.83 12.02
N PRO A 132 -0.88 4.93 13.18
CA PRO A 132 -0.72 6.08 14.05
C PRO A 132 0.78 6.35 14.24
N ASN A 133 1.20 7.61 14.10
CA ASN A 133 2.60 8.01 14.08
C ASN A 133 3.37 7.52 12.86
N SER A 134 2.87 7.81 11.65
CA SER A 134 3.59 7.56 10.40
C SER A 134 3.81 8.82 9.57
N GLY A 135 4.84 8.80 8.73
CA GLY A 135 5.20 9.90 7.83
C GLY A 135 6.01 9.41 6.64
N LYS A 136 5.84 10.04 5.48
CA LYS A 136 6.57 9.68 4.26
C LYS A 136 7.83 10.54 4.15
N GLY A 137 8.98 9.88 3.95
CA GLY A 137 10.21 10.53 3.54
C GLY A 137 10.40 10.41 2.03
N ILE A 138 10.82 11.49 1.38
CA ILE A 138 11.17 11.48 -0.05
C ILE A 138 12.21 12.57 -0.34
N ASP A 139 13.32 12.19 -0.96
CA ASP A 139 14.37 13.12 -1.35
C ASP A 139 15.00 12.73 -2.69
N THR A 140 15.34 13.72 -3.50
CA THR A 140 15.88 13.55 -4.86
C THR A 140 17.18 14.30 -5.01
N VAL A 141 18.21 13.62 -5.52
CA VAL A 141 19.53 14.18 -5.78
C VAL A 141 20.02 13.78 -7.16
N SER A 142 20.79 14.64 -7.80
CA SER A 142 21.51 14.30 -9.02
C SER A 142 22.81 13.57 -8.67
N PHE A 143 23.10 12.50 -9.39
CA PHE A 143 24.46 11.95 -9.44
C PHE A 143 25.41 12.99 -10.06
N ASN A 144 26.68 12.89 -9.72
CA ASN A 144 27.73 13.70 -10.33
C ASN A 144 27.94 13.32 -11.80
N GLY A 145 28.76 14.08 -12.51
CA GLY A 145 29.00 13.89 -13.94
C GLY A 145 29.80 12.64 -14.32
N THR A 146 30.27 11.84 -13.36
CA THR A 146 31.10 10.66 -13.63
C THR A 146 30.21 9.44 -13.92
N PRO A 147 30.29 8.86 -15.14
CA PRO A 147 29.60 7.60 -15.43
C PRO A 147 30.13 6.46 -14.57
N ILE A 148 29.24 5.55 -14.19
CA ILE A 148 29.57 4.37 -13.38
C ILE A 148 29.62 3.16 -14.31
N VAL A 149 30.73 2.45 -14.31
CA VAL A 149 30.95 1.32 -15.23
C VAL A 149 30.35 0.03 -14.69
N SER A 150 29.98 -0.89 -15.60
CA SER A 150 29.49 -2.21 -15.23
C SER A 150 30.52 -3.00 -14.42
N GLY A 151 30.07 -3.75 -13.42
CA GLY A 151 30.94 -4.56 -12.56
C GLY A 151 31.35 -3.85 -11.26
N ASP A 152 31.18 -2.53 -11.19
CA ASP A 152 31.23 -1.78 -9.94
C ASP A 152 29.93 -1.95 -9.14
N TYR A 153 29.91 -1.41 -7.93
CA TYR A 153 28.78 -1.41 -7.03
C TYR A 153 28.46 0.02 -6.59
N VAL A 154 27.16 0.31 -6.41
CA VAL A 154 26.69 1.54 -5.77
C VAL A 154 26.20 1.20 -4.36
N TRP A 155 26.87 1.73 -3.35
CA TRP A 155 26.45 1.68 -1.95
C TRP A 155 25.46 2.81 -1.67
N PHE A 156 24.18 2.54 -1.83
CA PHE A 156 23.11 3.45 -1.40
C PHE A 156 22.96 3.36 0.10
N ASN A 157 23.01 4.49 0.78
CA ASN A 157 22.89 4.53 2.23
C ASN A 157 22.18 5.80 2.72
N ALA A 158 21.49 5.67 3.84
CA ALA A 158 20.74 6.75 4.45
C ALA A 158 21.10 6.87 5.93
N ASN A 159 21.11 8.10 6.43
CA ASN A 159 21.21 8.41 7.84
C ASN A 159 20.16 9.44 8.24
N PHE A 160 19.99 9.60 9.54
CA PHE A 160 19.11 10.62 10.09
C PHE A 160 19.62 11.13 11.43
N SER A 161 19.13 12.30 11.81
CA SER A 161 19.11 12.74 13.20
C SER A 161 17.66 12.84 13.67
N VAL A 162 17.44 12.80 14.99
CA VAL A 162 16.09 12.87 15.56
C VAL A 162 16.04 13.82 16.74
N LYS A 163 14.97 14.60 16.79
CA LYS A 163 14.63 15.48 17.92
C LYS A 163 13.48 14.87 18.72
N ASN A 164 13.39 15.25 19.99
CA ASN A 164 12.34 14.83 20.92
C ASN A 164 12.30 13.31 21.22
N ILE A 165 13.47 12.68 21.41
CA ILE A 165 13.55 11.28 21.87
C ILE A 165 12.97 11.19 23.29
N PRO A 166 11.95 10.34 23.54
CA PRO A 166 11.41 10.12 24.89
C PRO A 166 12.46 9.53 25.84
N LYS A 167 12.42 9.94 27.10
CA LYS A 167 13.32 9.39 28.14
C LYS A 167 13.14 7.90 28.41
N THR A 168 12.00 7.34 28.02
CA THR A 168 11.70 5.91 28.11
C THR A 168 12.24 5.11 26.92
N GLY A 169 12.79 5.77 25.90
CA GLY A 169 13.11 5.16 24.62
C GLY A 169 11.94 5.13 23.66
N GLY A 170 12.15 4.50 22.51
CA GLY A 170 11.18 4.40 21.44
C GLY A 170 11.74 3.69 20.22
N VAL A 171 10.86 3.32 19.31
CA VAL A 171 11.24 2.63 18.07
C VAL A 171 10.82 3.47 16.87
N ILE A 172 11.74 3.64 15.91
CA ILE A 172 11.47 4.13 14.56
C ILE A 172 11.60 2.95 13.61
N THR A 173 10.65 2.79 12.70
CA THR A 173 10.78 1.86 11.57
C THR A 173 10.77 2.62 10.26
N PHE A 174 11.55 2.15 9.28
CA PHE A 174 11.52 2.65 7.91
C PHE A 174 11.22 1.48 6.97
N THR A 175 10.13 1.59 6.21
CA THR A 175 9.60 0.51 5.37
C THR A 175 9.19 1.04 4.00
N ASN A 176 8.83 0.14 3.08
CA ASN A 176 8.38 0.49 1.73
C ASN A 176 9.39 1.36 0.96
N SER A 177 10.68 1.12 1.23
CA SER A 177 11.79 1.86 0.64
C SER A 177 11.85 1.67 -0.87
N ARG A 178 12.09 2.75 -1.62
CA ARG A 178 12.23 2.73 -3.09
C ARG A 178 13.30 3.68 -3.54
N ILE A 179 14.19 3.21 -4.42
CA ILE A 179 15.25 4.00 -5.08
C ILE A 179 14.96 3.96 -6.58
N LEU A 180 14.71 5.12 -7.17
CA LEU A 180 14.24 5.26 -8.55
C LEU A 180 15.16 6.18 -9.33
N ASP A 181 15.53 5.78 -10.53
CA ASP A 181 15.95 6.74 -11.56
C ASP A 181 14.72 7.52 -12.03
N VAL A 182 14.77 8.84 -11.91
CA VAL A 182 13.66 9.74 -12.24
C VAL A 182 13.34 9.73 -13.73
N GLU A 183 14.35 9.60 -14.59
CA GLU A 183 14.16 9.73 -16.04
C GLU A 183 13.53 8.48 -16.64
N THR A 184 14.02 7.31 -16.22
CA THR A 184 13.55 6.03 -16.73
C THR A 184 12.39 5.45 -15.90
N ASN A 185 12.12 6.02 -14.73
CA ASN A 185 11.24 5.45 -13.69
C ASN A 185 11.59 3.99 -13.38
N SER A 186 12.85 3.62 -13.58
CA SER A 186 13.35 2.27 -13.32
C SER A 186 13.85 2.17 -11.88
N LEU A 187 13.53 1.04 -11.25
CA LEU A 187 14.05 0.74 -9.92
C LEU A 187 15.52 0.35 -10.07
N PHE A 188 16.39 0.97 -9.27
CA PHE A 188 17.62 0.30 -8.87
C PHE A 188 17.17 -0.96 -8.10
N THR A 189 17.39 -2.15 -8.67
CA THR A 189 16.67 -3.39 -8.33
C THR A 189 16.58 -3.68 -6.83
N SER A 190 15.41 -4.19 -6.41
CA SER A 190 14.97 -4.51 -5.03
C SER A 190 15.04 -3.33 -4.05
N ALA A 191 13.88 -2.94 -3.52
CA ALA A 191 13.73 -1.98 -2.43
C ALA A 191 14.90 -2.06 -1.42
N ALA A 192 15.49 -0.93 -1.05
CA ALA A 192 16.50 -0.94 0.01
C ALA A 192 15.88 -1.59 1.27
N PRO A 193 16.67 -2.31 2.08
CA PRO A 193 16.14 -3.03 3.22
C PRO A 193 15.34 -2.16 4.18
N ASN A 194 14.43 -2.79 4.92
CA ASN A 194 13.72 -2.12 6.01
C ASN A 194 14.70 -1.72 7.11
N ALA A 195 14.26 -0.82 7.99
CA ALA A 195 15.01 -0.47 9.20
C ALA A 195 14.13 -0.53 10.44
N GLN A 196 14.73 -0.92 11.56
CA GLN A 196 14.19 -0.78 12.90
C GLN A 196 15.26 -0.18 13.80
N ILE A 197 15.00 1.03 14.30
CA ILE A 197 15.91 1.77 15.16
C ILE A 197 15.29 1.86 16.55
N THR A 198 15.99 1.32 17.55
CA THR A 198 15.55 1.30 18.94
C THR A 198 16.40 2.27 19.76
N PHE A 199 15.77 3.32 20.27
CA PHE A 199 16.37 4.21 21.26
C PHE A 199 16.24 3.57 22.64
N SER A 200 17.38 3.22 23.25
CA SER A 200 17.41 2.47 24.51
C SER A 200 18.06 3.28 25.65
N PRO A 201 17.46 3.32 26.86
CA PRO A 201 18.07 3.92 28.05
C PRO A 201 19.31 3.19 28.55
N THR A 202 19.50 1.92 28.19
CA THR A 202 20.63 1.10 28.63
C THR A 202 21.77 1.01 27.62
N ALA A 203 21.55 1.49 26.39
CA ALA A 203 22.60 1.53 25.38
C ALA A 203 23.58 2.66 25.69
N THR A 204 24.88 2.34 25.67
CA THR A 204 25.98 3.30 25.87
C THR A 204 26.59 3.79 24.55
N CYS A 205 26.44 3.00 23.48
CA CYS A 205 26.90 3.27 22.13
C CYS A 205 25.87 2.75 21.11
N SER A 206 25.95 3.21 19.86
CA SER A 206 25.10 2.73 18.78
C SER A 206 25.68 1.51 18.08
N SER A 207 24.83 0.57 17.68
CA SER A 207 25.22 -0.64 16.95
C SER A 207 24.14 -1.03 15.96
N THR A 208 24.51 -1.70 14.89
CA THR A 208 23.56 -2.18 13.87
C THR A 208 23.92 -3.61 13.44
N THR A 209 22.90 -4.37 13.06
CA THR A 209 23.02 -5.73 12.53
C THR A 209 21.99 -5.92 11.42
N PHE A 210 22.23 -6.88 10.51
CA PHE A 210 21.30 -7.15 9.43
C PHE A 210 20.58 -8.49 9.62
N SER A 211 19.25 -8.44 9.72
CA SER A 211 18.37 -9.61 9.72
C SER A 211 18.01 -9.99 8.30
N THR A 212 18.63 -11.05 7.78
CA THR A 212 18.32 -11.62 6.46
C THR A 212 16.91 -12.19 6.39
N MET A 213 16.37 -12.68 7.52
CA MET A 213 15.03 -13.26 7.61
C MET A 213 13.92 -12.24 7.31
N THR A 214 14.11 -11.00 7.73
CA THR A 214 13.11 -9.93 7.57
C THR A 214 13.55 -8.85 6.57
N ASN A 215 14.75 -8.99 6.01
CA ASN A 215 15.41 -7.98 5.19
C ASN A 215 15.42 -6.61 5.91
N THR A 216 15.94 -6.59 7.14
CA THR A 216 15.86 -5.42 8.04
C THR A 216 17.20 -5.12 8.71
N TRP A 217 17.63 -3.86 8.66
CA TRP A 217 18.67 -3.33 9.53
C TRP A 217 18.10 -3.07 10.93
N ILE A 218 18.71 -3.68 11.95
CA ILE A 218 18.31 -3.54 13.35
C ILE A 218 19.38 -2.72 14.06
N THR A 219 19.06 -1.47 14.35
CA THR A 219 19.97 -0.51 14.99
C THR A 219 19.51 -0.21 16.41
N THR A 220 20.44 -0.24 17.37
CA THR A 220 20.21 0.24 18.74
C THR A 220 21.00 1.52 18.96
N VAL A 221 20.37 2.54 19.55
CA VAL A 221 20.97 3.86 19.76
C VAL A 221 20.73 4.33 21.21
N PRO A 222 21.71 4.98 21.86
CA PRO A 222 21.48 5.63 23.15
C PRO A 222 20.43 6.75 23.07
N LEU A 223 19.77 7.07 24.19
CA LEU A 223 18.76 8.14 24.23
C LEU A 223 19.29 9.53 23.89
N LYS A 224 20.60 9.75 23.98
CA LYS A 224 21.24 11.01 23.57
C LYS A 224 21.13 11.22 22.05
N GLY A 225 20.91 10.15 21.28
CA GLY A 225 20.98 10.17 19.83
C GLY A 225 22.41 10.35 19.33
N ASP A 226 22.53 10.73 18.07
CA ASP A 226 23.76 11.08 17.37
C ASP A 226 23.46 12.18 16.35
N ASP A 227 24.48 12.86 15.83
CA ASP A 227 24.29 13.81 14.72
C ASP A 227 24.00 13.09 13.40
N GLU A 228 24.47 11.85 13.27
CA GLU A 228 24.09 10.94 12.19
C GLU A 228 23.92 9.52 12.74
N ILE A 229 22.74 8.94 12.49
CA ILE A 229 22.38 7.56 12.85
C ILE A 229 22.09 6.81 11.55
N PHE A 230 22.69 5.64 11.37
CA PHE A 230 22.43 4.79 10.21
C PHE A 230 20.96 4.36 10.16
N LEU A 231 20.29 4.70 9.06
CA LEU A 231 18.91 4.33 8.79
C LEU A 231 18.84 3.00 8.07
N THR A 232 19.35 2.94 6.84
CA THR A 232 19.35 1.73 5.99
C THR A 232 20.39 1.89 4.87
N GLY A 233 20.77 0.78 4.24
CA GLY A 233 21.65 0.79 3.09
C GLY A 233 21.66 -0.53 2.33
N VAL A 234 22.09 -0.47 1.07
CA VAL A 234 22.20 -1.61 0.15
C VAL A 234 23.30 -1.38 -0.87
N ALA A 235 24.11 -2.41 -1.12
CA ALA A 235 25.08 -2.43 -2.21
C ALA A 235 24.44 -3.05 -3.45
N ILE A 236 24.32 -2.27 -4.53
CA ILE A 236 23.67 -2.70 -5.77
C ILE A 236 24.74 -2.83 -6.87
N PRO A 237 24.85 -3.99 -7.55
CA PRO A 237 25.75 -4.12 -8.69
C PRO A 237 25.28 -3.24 -9.85
N VAL A 238 26.22 -2.56 -10.50
CA VAL A 238 25.95 -1.72 -11.67
C VAL A 238 25.58 -2.63 -12.85
N PRO A 239 24.44 -2.38 -13.53
CA PRO A 239 24.02 -3.17 -14.70
C PRO A 239 25.09 -3.23 -15.80
N SER A 240 24.99 -4.21 -16.70
CA SER A 240 25.95 -4.42 -17.81
C SER A 240 26.09 -3.21 -18.75
N HIS A 241 25.10 -2.33 -18.79
CA HIS A 241 25.11 -1.11 -19.60
C HIS A 241 25.71 0.11 -18.87
N GLY A 242 26.16 -0.06 -17.62
CA GLY A 242 26.60 1.05 -16.77
C GLY A 242 25.45 1.91 -16.26
N VAL A 243 25.79 2.95 -15.51
CA VAL A 243 24.88 4.03 -15.12
C VAL A 243 25.45 5.35 -15.65
N PRO A 244 24.71 6.11 -16.47
CA PRO A 244 25.16 7.42 -16.93
C PRO A 244 25.44 8.37 -15.76
N GLY A 245 26.44 9.24 -15.92
CA GLY A 245 26.65 10.35 -14.99
C GLY A 245 25.51 11.37 -15.12
N GLY A 246 25.20 12.09 -14.04
CA GLY A 246 24.24 13.18 -14.03
C GLY A 246 22.76 12.78 -13.90
N ILE A 247 22.45 11.49 -13.77
CA ILE A 247 21.05 11.05 -13.59
C ILE A 247 20.46 11.59 -12.29
N ASN A 248 19.15 11.79 -12.28
CA ASN A 248 18.41 12.14 -11.06
C ASN A 248 17.89 10.87 -10.39
N VAL A 249 18.14 10.75 -9.10
CA VAL A 249 17.72 9.59 -8.32
C VAL A 249 16.87 10.06 -7.14
N THR A 250 15.72 9.41 -6.95
CA THR A 250 14.82 9.65 -5.82
C THR A 250 14.85 8.45 -4.88
N TRP A 251 15.06 8.70 -3.59
CA TRP A 251 14.82 7.73 -2.53
C TRP A 251 13.59 8.13 -1.73
N SER A 252 12.65 7.20 -1.55
CA SER A 252 11.50 7.37 -0.66
C SER A 252 11.26 6.17 0.26
N GLY A 253 10.51 6.39 1.34
CA GLY A 253 9.99 5.32 2.20
C GLY A 253 9.04 5.87 3.28
N THR A 254 8.62 5.00 4.19
CA THR A 254 7.64 5.32 5.24
C THR A 254 8.24 5.11 6.62
N PHE A 255 8.30 6.20 7.39
CA PHE A 255 8.64 6.17 8.80
C PHE A 255 7.40 5.84 9.64
N ASN A 256 7.54 4.98 10.65
CA ASN A 256 6.57 4.81 11.72
C ASN A 256 7.25 4.86 13.08
N THR A 257 6.60 5.42 14.10
CA THR A 257 7.13 5.43 15.48
C THR A 257 6.25 4.66 16.45
N THR A 258 6.86 4.01 17.45
CA THR A 258 6.17 3.31 18.54
C THR A 258 6.81 3.71 19.87
N GLY A 259 5.97 4.05 20.86
CA GLY A 259 6.42 4.58 22.15
C GLY A 259 7.05 5.97 22.08
N ALA A 260 6.92 6.66 20.94
CA ALA A 260 7.59 7.93 20.68
C ALA A 260 6.75 8.93 19.86
N PRO A 261 5.66 9.47 20.43
CA PRO A 261 4.88 10.51 19.78
C PRO A 261 5.70 11.81 19.68
N GLY A 262 5.66 12.48 18.52
CA GLY A 262 6.26 13.81 18.33
C GLY A 262 7.78 13.83 18.06
N MET A 263 8.39 12.67 17.77
CA MET A 263 9.73 12.63 17.19
C MET A 263 9.75 13.36 15.84
N SER A 264 10.75 14.22 15.65
CA SER A 264 11.01 14.88 14.37
C SER A 264 12.27 14.26 13.76
N ILE A 265 12.12 13.62 12.61
CA ILE A 265 13.15 12.85 11.93
C ILE A 265 13.69 13.70 10.79
N GLU A 266 14.98 13.99 10.81
CA GLU A 266 15.69 14.73 9.77
C GLU A 266 16.59 13.74 9.05
N TRP A 267 16.11 13.21 7.92
CA TRP A 267 16.81 12.17 7.16
C TRP A 267 17.42 12.73 5.88
N LYS A 268 18.50 12.09 5.45
CA LYS A 268 19.25 12.37 4.23
C LYS A 268 19.88 11.07 3.72
N TRP A 269 20.27 11.04 2.46
CA TRP A 269 20.88 9.85 1.87
C TRP A 269 22.04 10.19 0.94
N GLY A 270 22.88 9.21 0.67
CA GLY A 270 24.05 9.32 -0.19
C GLY A 270 24.30 8.02 -0.94
N ALA A 271 25.15 8.09 -1.96
CA ALA A 271 25.60 6.95 -2.72
C ALA A 271 27.09 7.06 -3.08
N ALA A 272 27.85 6.04 -2.69
CA ALA A 272 29.27 5.89 -3.04
C ALA A 272 29.47 4.73 -4.01
N VAL A 273 30.43 4.87 -4.93
CA VAL A 273 30.77 3.81 -5.89
C VAL A 273 31.98 3.03 -5.38
N TYR A 274 31.88 1.71 -5.43
CA TYR A 274 32.93 0.78 -5.02
C TYR A 274 33.28 -0.17 -6.15
N THR A 275 34.58 -0.34 -6.43
CA THR A 275 35.08 -1.37 -7.35
C THR A 275 34.94 -2.79 -6.77
N SER A 276 34.82 -2.90 -5.45
CA SER A 276 34.57 -4.14 -4.74
C SER A 276 33.96 -3.82 -3.37
N ILE A 277 32.82 -4.43 -3.07
CA ILE A 277 32.15 -4.33 -1.76
C ILE A 277 31.39 -5.63 -1.48
N ALA A 278 31.19 -5.98 -0.22
CA ALA A 278 30.35 -7.12 0.12
C ALA A 278 28.89 -6.86 -0.29
N THR A 279 28.24 -7.87 -0.85
CA THR A 279 26.78 -7.89 -1.02
C THR A 279 26.08 -8.51 0.18
N ASP A 280 26.82 -9.22 1.04
CA ASP A 280 26.34 -9.60 2.37
C ASP A 280 26.41 -8.39 3.29
N SER A 281 25.25 -7.88 3.68
CA SER A 281 25.10 -6.74 4.58
C SER A 281 25.86 -6.91 5.90
N ASN A 282 25.95 -8.12 6.46
CA ASN A 282 26.65 -8.31 7.74
C ASN A 282 28.17 -8.23 7.59
N ALA A 283 28.72 -8.55 6.41
CA ALA A 283 30.15 -8.44 6.13
C ALA A 283 30.62 -6.99 5.89
N LEU A 284 29.69 -6.04 5.76
CA LEU A 284 30.02 -4.62 5.61
C LEU A 284 30.46 -3.98 6.92
N GLU A 285 30.03 -4.53 8.06
CA GLU A 285 30.26 -3.95 9.40
C GLU A 285 29.92 -2.46 9.41
N VAL A 286 28.69 -2.12 9.00
CA VAL A 286 28.28 -0.73 8.80
C VAL A 286 28.32 0.06 10.11
N LYS A 287 29.00 1.21 10.11
CA LYS A 287 29.07 2.10 11.27
C LYS A 287 27.69 2.67 11.59
N ALA A 288 27.17 2.36 12.79
CA ALA A 288 25.78 2.65 13.18
C ALA A 288 25.52 4.13 13.53
N GLY A 289 26.52 4.86 14.00
CA GLY A 289 26.42 6.28 14.35
C GLY A 289 27.74 6.98 14.12
N HIS A 290 27.72 8.28 13.87
CA HIS A 290 28.93 9.04 13.57
C HIS A 290 29.86 9.15 14.79
N GLN A 291 29.32 9.58 15.94
CA GLN A 291 30.12 9.81 17.15
C GLN A 291 29.95 8.72 18.20
N SER A 292 28.85 7.98 18.14
CA SER A 292 28.44 7.06 19.21
C SER A 292 28.62 5.58 18.89
N ALA A 293 29.18 5.20 17.73
CA ALA A 293 29.26 3.80 17.32
C ALA A 293 30.10 2.93 18.25
N CYS A 294 29.61 1.74 18.56
CA CYS A 294 30.33 0.74 19.35
C CYS A 294 31.56 0.23 18.57
N GLY A 295 32.74 0.25 19.19
CA GLY A 295 33.97 -0.30 18.59
C GLY A 295 34.64 0.60 17.55
N GLU A 296 33.97 1.64 17.08
CA GLU A 296 34.46 2.52 16.00
C GLU A 296 34.77 3.93 16.53
N SER A 297 36.05 4.16 16.85
CA SER A 297 36.56 5.48 17.28
C SER A 297 37.32 6.15 16.14
N ASN A 298 36.59 6.51 15.09
CA ASN A 298 37.11 7.19 13.91
C ASN A 298 36.17 8.33 13.50
N GLY A 299 36.63 9.23 12.62
CA GLY A 299 35.84 10.37 12.13
C GLY A 299 34.92 10.06 10.96
N ASP A 300 34.71 8.77 10.64
CA ASP A 300 33.88 8.39 9.50
C ASP A 300 32.40 8.54 9.83
N HIS A 301 31.62 8.91 8.82
CA HIS A 301 30.18 9.10 8.94
C HIS A 301 29.44 7.81 9.30
N ALA A 302 28.22 7.95 9.85
CA ALA A 302 27.30 6.83 9.93
C ALA A 302 27.05 6.26 8.51
N ALA A 303 26.76 4.96 8.43
CA ALA A 303 26.60 4.21 7.19
C ALA A 303 27.89 3.84 6.44
N THR A 304 29.07 4.19 6.99
CA THR A 304 30.36 3.77 6.44
C THR A 304 30.55 2.25 6.54
N PRO A 305 30.92 1.53 5.48
CA PRO A 305 31.31 0.12 5.55
C PRO A 305 32.70 -0.03 6.21
N GLU A 306 32.78 -0.41 7.48
CA GLU A 306 34.04 -0.53 8.23
C GLU A 306 34.75 -1.88 8.02
N GLY A 307 34.03 -2.86 7.50
CA GLY A 307 34.51 -4.23 7.38
C GLY A 307 35.65 -4.42 6.37
N VAL A 308 36.08 -5.68 6.27
CA VAL A 308 37.16 -6.12 5.38
C VAL A 308 36.72 -7.25 4.47
N ASN A 309 37.37 -7.37 3.32
CA ASN A 309 37.21 -8.53 2.44
C ASN A 309 37.97 -9.76 2.97
N ASN A 310 37.86 -10.89 2.25
CA ASN A 310 38.57 -12.14 2.58
C ASN A 310 40.11 -12.07 2.52
N ARG A 311 40.67 -10.94 2.06
CA ARG A 311 42.11 -10.64 2.05
C ARG A 311 42.50 -9.62 3.12
N ASN A 312 41.59 -9.33 4.07
CA ASN A 312 41.78 -8.35 5.14
C ASN A 312 42.01 -6.92 4.64
N GLN A 313 41.43 -6.57 3.47
CA GLN A 313 41.46 -5.21 2.92
C GLN A 313 40.15 -4.51 3.26
N LYS A 314 40.22 -3.29 3.81
CA LYS A 314 39.05 -2.48 4.16
C LYS A 314 38.21 -2.17 2.93
N TRP A 315 36.88 -2.26 3.05
CA TRP A 315 35.97 -1.92 1.96
C TRP A 315 36.19 -0.49 1.45
N LYS A 316 36.45 0.46 2.35
CA LYS A 316 36.76 1.86 2.03
C LYS A 316 37.93 2.06 1.05
N ASN A 317 38.86 1.10 0.95
CA ASN A 317 39.98 1.20 0.00
C ASN A 317 39.53 1.05 -1.47
N PHE A 318 38.30 0.59 -1.71
CA PHE A 318 37.77 0.33 -3.05
C PHE A 318 36.83 1.43 -3.55
N VAL A 319 36.66 2.52 -2.78
CA VAL A 319 35.76 3.61 -3.15
C VAL A 319 36.35 4.49 -4.26
N ILE A 320 35.56 4.78 -5.27
CA ILE A 320 35.91 5.58 -6.44
C ILE A 320 34.88 6.69 -6.67
N GLY A 321 35.18 7.62 -7.58
CA GLY A 321 34.27 8.72 -7.92
C GLY A 321 33.07 8.24 -8.74
N GLY A 322 31.89 8.75 -8.42
CA GLY A 322 30.63 8.42 -9.09
C GLY A 322 29.44 8.55 -8.14
N ALA A 323 28.22 8.35 -8.65
CA ALA A 323 27.00 8.55 -7.88
C ALA A 323 26.97 9.93 -7.19
N THR A 324 26.74 10.04 -5.87
CA THR A 324 26.82 11.34 -5.17
C THR A 324 28.23 11.65 -4.65
N GLY A 325 29.19 10.72 -4.78
CA GLY A 325 30.49 10.77 -4.12
C GLY A 325 31.68 11.09 -5.04
N GLY A 326 32.71 11.71 -4.45
CA GLY A 326 33.98 12.02 -5.14
C GLY A 326 35.04 10.89 -5.10
N GLY A 327 34.77 9.78 -4.40
CA GLY A 327 35.76 8.73 -4.10
C GLY A 327 36.71 9.11 -2.97
N GLY A 328 37.81 8.35 -2.84
CA GLY A 328 38.85 8.60 -1.82
C GLY A 328 38.36 8.31 -0.40
N THR A 329 38.15 9.35 0.41
CA THR A 329 37.62 9.20 1.78
C THR A 329 36.09 9.27 1.84
N ASN A 330 35.43 9.58 0.72
CA ASN A 330 33.98 9.74 0.64
C ASN A 330 33.23 8.40 0.53
N SER A 331 33.30 7.60 1.61
CA SER A 331 32.83 6.21 1.67
C SER A 331 31.30 6.05 1.66
N THR A 332 30.56 7.12 1.95
CA THR A 332 29.09 7.14 1.98
C THR A 332 28.49 7.88 0.78
N GLY A 333 29.31 8.59 0.01
CA GLY A 333 28.85 9.57 -0.95
C GLY A 333 28.50 10.88 -0.26
N SER A 334 28.38 11.95 -1.05
CA SER A 334 27.92 13.23 -0.52
C SER A 334 26.45 13.12 -0.15
N TRP A 335 26.08 13.65 1.01
CA TRP A 335 24.69 13.66 1.46
C TRP A 335 23.82 14.54 0.58
N SER A 336 22.60 14.09 0.37
CA SER A 336 21.51 14.87 -0.19
C SER A 336 21.11 16.03 0.73
N GLY A 337 20.06 16.75 0.35
CA GLY A 337 19.39 17.68 1.27
C GLY A 337 18.80 16.95 2.48
N THR A 338 18.32 17.72 3.44
CA THR A 338 17.56 17.15 4.57
C THR A 338 16.08 17.19 4.25
N ASP A 339 15.41 16.05 4.35
CA ASP A 339 13.95 15.95 4.39
C ASP A 339 13.50 15.71 5.83
N THR A 340 12.49 16.46 6.27
CA THR A 340 11.99 16.44 7.65
C THR A 340 10.63 15.75 7.71
N VAL A 341 10.59 14.65 8.46
CA VAL A 341 9.39 13.84 8.67
C VAL A 341 9.00 13.93 10.14
N THR A 342 7.76 14.32 10.42
CA THR A 342 7.19 14.27 11.77
C THR A 342 6.04 13.28 11.78
N PRO A 343 6.27 12.01 12.17
CA PRO A 343 5.22 11.00 12.18
C PRO A 343 4.10 11.43 13.14
N THR A 344 2.90 11.66 12.59
CA THR A 344 1.82 12.31 13.34
C THR A 344 0.91 11.27 13.99
N ALA A 345 0.59 11.46 15.28
CA ALA A 345 -0.45 10.67 15.94
C ALA A 345 -1.81 10.99 15.30
N VAL A 346 -2.51 10.01 14.74
CA VAL A 346 -3.91 10.23 14.33
C VAL A 346 -4.72 10.32 15.62
N VAL A 347 -5.31 11.48 15.90
CA VAL A 347 -6.34 11.61 16.93
C VAL A 347 -7.55 10.83 16.41
N GLU A 348 -7.92 9.72 17.05
CA GLU A 348 -9.20 9.08 16.74
C GLU A 348 -10.31 10.13 16.86
N PRO A 349 -11.27 10.21 15.90
CA PRO A 349 -12.47 10.98 16.13
C PRO A 349 -13.08 10.45 17.42
N GLY A 350 -13.08 11.27 18.48
CA GLY A 350 -13.69 10.90 19.75
C GLY A 350 -15.13 10.45 19.49
N PRO A 351 -15.67 9.53 20.31
CA PRO A 351 -17.04 9.08 20.12
C PRO A 351 -17.94 10.30 20.05
N GLY A 352 -18.55 10.52 18.89
CA GLY A 352 -19.47 11.62 18.67
C GLY A 352 -20.53 11.61 19.76
N PRO A 353 -21.02 12.79 20.19
CA PRO A 353 -22.00 12.86 21.26
C PRO A 353 -23.16 11.92 20.91
N LYS A 354 -23.43 10.97 21.82
CA LYS A 354 -24.59 10.09 21.71
C LYS A 354 -25.82 10.99 21.76
N GLY A 355 -26.55 11.06 20.64
CA GLY A 355 -27.91 11.56 20.60
C GLY A 355 -28.86 10.65 21.36
#